data_AF-A0A6J8E204-F1
#
_entry.id   AF-A0A6J8E204-F1
#
_cell.length_a   1.000
_cell.length_b   1.000
_cell.length_c   1.000
_cell.angle_alpha   90.00
_cell.angle_beta   90.00
_cell.angle_gamma   90.00
#
_symmetry.space_group_name_H-M   'P 1'
#
loop_
_entity.id
_entity.type
_entity.pdbx_description
1 polymer ?
#
loop_
_entity_poly.entity_id
_entity_poly.type
_entity_poly.pdbx_seq_one_letter_code
_entity_poly.pdbx_strand_id
1 'polypeptide(L)'
;MPELYKLVNKYKPNYLWSDGDWEAMSDYWNSTKVLSWLYRYSPAKEEVVTNDRWDKDVNCKHGGFLTCSDIYDPDILKEITTTQLCPTAEESVLSIFVIQYNVDYSVHCLHEETTMQVMYTQTNISMEHPVHAMILDWPKTNHLYLGSPIASHITVINLQGTEYNLNYTPPSQGGINITIPNIPVNKMPCKWAWVLTMWNSANQ
;
A
#
# COMPACT_ATOMS: atom_id res chain seq x y z
N MET A 1 32.75 3.00 6.52
CA MET A 1 31.74 2.01 6.98
C MET A 1 32.10 0.57 6.58
N PRO A 2 33.16 -0.06 7.11
CA PRO A 2 33.47 -1.48 6.85
C PRO A 2 32.37 -2.47 7.29
N GLU A 3 31.61 -2.11 8.32
CA GLU A 3 30.58 -2.93 8.94
C GLU A 3 29.42 -3.21 7.99
N LEU A 4 29.04 -2.21 7.21
CA LEU A 4 27.95 -2.30 6.24
C LEU A 4 28.29 -3.28 5.10
N TYR A 5 29.52 -3.23 4.58
CA TYR A 5 30.00 -4.23 3.61
C TYR A 5 29.91 -5.64 4.19
N LYS A 6 30.28 -5.83 5.46
CA LYS A 6 30.21 -7.14 6.12
C LYS A 6 28.78 -7.64 6.23
N LEU A 7 27.82 -6.78 6.60
CA LEU A 7 26.40 -7.13 6.69
C LEU A 7 25.83 -7.52 5.33
N VAL A 8 26.05 -6.69 4.31
CA VAL A 8 25.53 -6.95 2.96
C VAL A 8 26.12 -8.23 2.38
N ASN A 9 27.42 -8.48 2.54
CA ASN A 9 28.04 -9.70 2.04
C ASN A 9 27.57 -10.96 2.77
N LYS A 10 27.29 -10.87 4.07
CA LYS A 10 26.87 -12.01 4.88
C LYS A 10 25.40 -12.36 4.69
N TYR A 11 24.52 -11.35 4.66
CA TYR A 11 23.08 -11.55 4.74
C TYR A 11 22.36 -11.33 3.42
N LYS A 12 23.00 -10.67 2.43
CA LYS A 12 22.42 -10.39 1.10
C LYS A 12 21.00 -9.82 1.19
N PRO A 13 20.82 -8.68 1.87
CA PRO A 13 19.49 -8.16 2.16
C PRO A 13 18.78 -7.73 0.87
N ASN A 14 17.48 -8.01 0.80
CA ASN A 14 16.59 -7.41 -0.20
C ASN A 14 16.27 -5.93 0.14
N TYR A 15 16.42 -5.55 1.41
CA TYR A 15 16.07 -4.23 1.88
C TYR A 15 17.12 -3.71 2.84
N LEU A 16 17.64 -2.51 2.57
CA LEU A 16 18.64 -1.86 3.37
C LEU A 16 18.19 -0.44 3.76
N TRP A 17 17.86 -0.28 5.03
CA TRP A 17 17.40 0.98 5.61
C TRP A 17 18.56 1.70 6.28
N SER A 18 18.78 2.96 5.89
CA SER A 18 19.67 3.91 6.57
C SER A 18 18.87 4.94 7.36
N ASP A 19 19.40 5.39 8.49
CA ASP A 19 18.78 6.39 9.35
C ASP A 19 19.87 7.29 9.93
N GLY A 20 19.54 8.50 10.39
CA GLY A 20 20.55 9.47 10.86
C GLY A 20 21.00 10.49 9.82
N ASP A 21 20.22 10.75 8.78
CA ASP A 21 20.57 11.65 7.68
C ASP A 21 20.62 13.14 8.05
N TRP A 22 20.11 13.52 9.22
CA TRP A 22 19.94 14.93 9.60
C TRP A 22 21.23 15.72 9.89
N GLU A 23 22.37 15.04 10.14
CA GLU A 23 23.59 15.69 10.65
C GLU A 23 24.55 16.19 9.56
N ALA A 24 24.69 15.48 8.44
CA ALA A 24 25.73 15.78 7.46
C ALA A 24 25.35 15.42 6.01
N MET A 25 26.11 15.99 5.07
CA MET A 25 25.95 15.80 3.63
C MET A 25 26.62 14.51 3.13
N SER A 26 26.25 14.08 1.93
CA SER A 26 26.76 12.89 1.23
C SER A 26 28.29 12.77 1.16
N ASP A 27 29.01 13.88 1.07
CA ASP A 27 30.48 13.88 1.09
C ASP A 27 31.07 13.45 2.44
N TYR A 28 30.42 13.79 3.55
CA TYR A 28 30.88 13.44 4.90
C TYR A 28 30.70 11.95 5.19
N TRP A 29 29.50 11.44 4.92
CA TRP A 29 29.18 10.02 5.11
C TRP A 29 29.78 9.13 4.04
N ASN A 30 30.16 9.71 2.89
CA ASN A 30 30.69 9.00 1.74
C ASN A 30 29.71 7.91 1.25
N SER A 31 28.41 8.20 1.39
CA SER A 31 27.27 7.35 1.07
C SER A 31 27.25 6.96 -0.41
N THR A 32 27.59 7.89 -1.30
CA THR A 32 27.67 7.66 -2.75
C THR A 32 28.59 6.48 -3.09
N LYS A 33 29.71 6.32 -2.39
CA LYS A 33 30.62 5.18 -2.62
C LYS A 33 30.05 3.87 -2.13
N VAL A 34 29.35 3.89 -1.00
CA VAL A 34 28.68 2.73 -0.43
C VAL A 34 27.55 2.27 -1.35
N LEU A 35 26.66 3.18 -1.76
CA LEU A 35 25.54 2.91 -2.65
C LEU A 35 26.01 2.46 -4.03
N SER A 36 27.04 3.13 -4.59
CA SER A 36 27.65 2.70 -5.86
C SER A 36 28.20 1.28 -5.77
N TRP A 37 28.86 0.91 -4.66
CA TRP A 37 29.30 -0.46 -4.45
C TRP A 37 28.13 -1.44 -4.30
N LEU A 38 27.10 -1.05 -3.55
CA LEU A 38 25.93 -1.87 -3.27
C LEU A 38 25.27 -2.32 -4.58
N TYR A 39 24.99 -1.37 -5.48
CA TYR A 39 24.30 -1.62 -6.73
C TYR A 39 25.19 -2.18 -7.85
N ARG A 40 26.52 -2.08 -7.73
CA ARG A 40 27.44 -2.52 -8.79
C ARG A 40 28.14 -3.85 -8.50
N TYR A 41 28.55 -4.06 -7.25
CA TYR A 41 29.50 -5.13 -6.89
C TYR A 41 29.01 -6.03 -5.76
N SER A 42 28.01 -5.61 -4.98
CA SER A 42 27.55 -6.42 -3.86
C SER A 42 26.87 -7.71 -4.34
N PRO A 43 26.85 -8.76 -3.50
CA PRO A 43 26.11 -9.98 -3.80
C PRO A 43 24.58 -9.80 -3.74
N ALA A 44 24.09 -8.64 -3.29
CA ALA A 44 22.66 -8.32 -3.19
C ALA A 44 22.18 -7.39 -4.31
N LYS A 45 23.07 -6.96 -5.22
CA LYS A 45 22.86 -5.89 -6.21
C LYS A 45 21.61 -6.01 -7.09
N GLU A 46 21.13 -7.24 -7.33
CA GLU A 46 19.97 -7.50 -8.21
C GLU A 46 18.63 -7.24 -7.51
N GLU A 47 18.58 -7.38 -6.18
CA GLU A 47 17.32 -7.36 -5.43
C GLU A 47 17.29 -6.30 -4.32
N VAL A 48 18.44 -5.75 -3.93
CA VAL A 48 18.53 -4.82 -2.80
C VAL A 48 17.89 -3.47 -3.14
N VAL A 49 17.03 -2.99 -2.27
CA VAL A 49 16.42 -1.66 -2.35
C VAL A 49 16.84 -0.85 -1.12
N THR A 50 17.02 0.46 -1.31
CA THR A 50 17.45 1.40 -0.25
C THR A 50 16.46 2.55 -0.11
N ASN A 51 16.31 3.08 1.12
CA ASN A 51 15.55 4.31 1.35
C ASN A 51 16.35 5.55 0.93
N ASP A 52 15.75 6.73 1.10
CA ASP A 52 16.31 8.05 0.82
C ASP A 52 16.96 8.75 2.03
N ARG A 53 17.07 8.10 3.20
CA ARG A 53 17.67 8.70 4.42
C ARG A 53 19.15 8.37 4.59
N TRP A 54 19.91 8.47 3.51
CA TRP A 54 21.36 8.27 3.57
C TRP A 54 22.09 9.53 4.00
N ASP A 55 21.63 10.71 3.56
CA ASP A 55 22.25 11.99 3.83
C ASP A 55 21.25 13.15 3.75
N LYS A 56 21.61 14.27 4.39
CA LYS A 56 20.74 15.45 4.48
C LYS A 56 20.34 16.03 3.12
N ASP A 57 21.22 15.96 2.14
CA ASP A 57 21.03 16.56 0.82
C ASP A 57 20.19 15.69 -0.14
N VAL A 58 20.02 14.41 0.18
CA VAL A 58 19.38 13.40 -0.69
C VAL A 58 17.98 12.96 -0.23
N ASN A 59 17.59 13.32 1.00
CA ASN A 59 16.26 13.04 1.53
C ASN A 59 15.15 13.56 0.59
N CYS A 60 14.15 12.72 0.32
CA CYS A 60 13.04 12.94 -0.60
C CYS A 60 13.45 13.19 -2.07
N LYS A 61 14.70 12.88 -2.44
CA LYS A 61 15.22 13.08 -3.80
C LYS A 61 15.85 11.82 -4.39
N HIS A 62 16.61 11.05 -3.61
CA HIS A 62 17.34 9.90 -4.12
C HIS A 62 17.22 8.70 -3.18
N GLY A 63 16.65 7.61 -3.70
CA GLY A 63 16.49 6.32 -3.02
C GLY A 63 15.78 5.35 -3.95
N GLY A 64 15.82 4.05 -3.63
CA GLY A 64 14.96 3.05 -4.30
C GLY A 64 13.47 3.22 -3.93
N PHE A 65 13.21 3.82 -2.77
CA PHE A 65 11.91 4.38 -2.37
C PHE A 65 12.15 5.62 -1.51
N LEU A 66 11.14 6.50 -1.45
CA LEU A 66 11.21 7.76 -0.74
C LEU A 66 10.42 7.67 0.57
N THR A 67 11.05 8.07 1.67
CA THR A 67 10.42 8.20 2.97
C THR A 67 10.04 9.66 3.26
N CYS A 68 10.82 10.64 2.77
CA CYS A 68 10.61 12.09 2.92
C CYS A 68 10.52 12.63 4.37
N SER A 69 9.57 12.16 5.18
CA SER A 69 9.42 12.50 6.60
C SER A 69 9.04 11.27 7.41
N ASP A 70 9.16 11.34 8.73
CA ASP A 70 8.52 10.33 9.57
C ASP A 70 7.01 10.39 9.40
N ILE A 71 6.39 9.20 9.34
CA ILE A 71 4.93 9.05 9.18
C ILE A 71 4.46 9.76 7.89
N TYR A 72 5.25 9.68 6.82
CA TYR A 72 4.91 10.30 5.55
C TYR A 72 3.69 9.62 4.92
N ASP A 73 2.62 10.38 4.79
CA ASP A 73 1.44 10.05 4.00
C ASP A 73 1.41 10.95 2.76
N PRO A 74 1.58 10.40 1.53
CA PRO A 74 1.38 11.19 0.34
C PRO A 74 -0.11 11.50 0.18
N ASP A 75 -0.52 12.72 0.57
CA ASP A 75 -1.88 13.27 0.40
C ASP A 75 -2.48 13.10 -1.02
N ILE A 76 -1.66 12.73 -2.03
CA ILE A 76 -2.03 12.51 -3.42
C ILE A 76 -1.58 11.12 -3.86
N LEU A 77 -2.48 10.40 -4.53
CA LEU A 77 -2.22 9.16 -5.28
C LEU A 77 -0.93 9.27 -6.10
N LYS A 78 0.07 8.46 -5.75
CA LYS A 78 1.19 8.16 -6.64
C LYS A 78 0.98 6.77 -7.24
N GLU A 79 1.18 6.66 -8.54
CA GLU A 79 1.35 5.37 -9.19
C GLU A 79 2.67 4.77 -8.70
N ILE A 80 2.59 3.97 -7.63
CA ILE A 80 3.75 3.39 -6.98
C ILE A 80 4.18 2.17 -7.79
N THR A 81 5.31 2.27 -8.48
CA THR A 81 5.95 1.15 -9.20
C THR A 81 6.85 0.30 -8.30
N THR A 82 7.13 0.73 -7.06
CA THR A 82 7.93 -0.04 -6.10
C THR A 82 7.53 0.23 -4.64
N THR A 83 7.32 -0.86 -3.89
CA THR A 83 7.08 -0.96 -2.43
C THR A 83 7.21 0.33 -1.61
N GLN A 84 6.07 0.83 -1.15
CA GLN A 84 5.98 1.87 -0.12
C GLN A 84 5.09 1.35 1.02
N LEU A 85 5.57 1.49 2.26
CA LEU A 85 4.85 1.82 3.50
C LEU A 85 5.73 1.45 4.71
N CYS A 86 5.97 2.41 5.61
CA CYS A 86 6.42 2.13 6.97
C CYS A 86 5.92 3.22 7.92
N PRO A 87 4.82 3.01 8.64
CA PRO A 87 4.50 3.77 9.84
C PRO A 87 5.19 3.12 11.05
N THR A 88 5.97 3.91 11.79
CA THR A 88 6.46 3.53 13.11
C THR A 88 5.30 3.51 14.11
N ALA A 89 5.25 2.49 14.96
CA ALA A 89 4.23 2.38 16.00
C ALA A 89 4.56 3.31 17.18
N GLU A 90 3.74 4.33 17.40
CA GLU A 90 3.56 4.93 18.72
C GLU A 90 2.06 5.17 19.00
N GLU A 91 1.70 5.06 20.27
CA GLU A 91 0.36 4.79 20.79
C GLU A 91 -0.69 5.86 20.41
N SER A 92 -1.54 5.59 19.41
CA SER A 92 -2.96 6.02 19.35
C SER A 92 -3.63 5.87 17.98
N VAL A 93 -2.95 5.34 16.95
CA VAL A 93 -3.58 5.11 15.64
C VAL A 93 -3.38 3.67 15.21
N LEU A 94 -4.47 2.98 14.85
CA LEU A 94 -4.43 1.66 14.22
C LEU A 94 -3.82 1.79 12.81
N SER A 95 -2.50 1.85 12.72
CA SER A 95 -1.78 1.77 11.45
C SER A 95 -1.85 0.33 10.93
N ILE A 96 -2.52 0.12 9.80
CA ILE A 96 -2.52 -1.18 9.11
C ILE A 96 -1.19 -1.31 8.37
N PHE A 97 -0.36 -2.26 8.80
CA PHE A 97 0.83 -2.67 8.06
C PHE A 97 0.40 -3.56 6.88
N VAL A 98 0.37 -3.00 5.68
CA VAL A 98 0.31 -3.81 4.46
C VAL A 98 1.72 -4.33 4.18
N ILE A 99 2.03 -5.54 4.65
CA ILE A 99 3.27 -6.23 4.28
C ILE A 99 3.10 -6.75 2.85
N GLN A 100 3.56 -5.99 1.86
CA GLN A 100 3.50 -6.38 0.46
C GLN A 100 4.68 -7.32 0.14
N TYR A 101 4.44 -8.63 0.17
CA TYR A 101 5.38 -9.62 -0.36
C TYR A 101 5.24 -9.70 -1.88
N ASN A 102 6.27 -9.29 -2.65
CA ASN A 102 6.54 -9.72 -4.03
C ASN A 102 5.33 -9.95 -4.95
N VAL A 103 4.46 -8.94 -5.11
CA VAL A 103 3.46 -8.91 -6.17
C VAL A 103 3.23 -7.45 -6.59
N ASP A 104 3.32 -7.18 -7.89
CA ASP A 104 3.03 -5.89 -8.54
C ASP A 104 1.54 -5.55 -8.34
N TYR A 105 1.22 -4.96 -7.19
CA TYR A 105 -0.02 -4.23 -6.98
C TYR A 105 0.24 -2.76 -7.28
N SER A 106 -0.60 -2.15 -8.12
CA SER A 106 -0.77 -0.70 -8.07
C SER A 106 -1.73 -0.42 -6.91
N VAL A 107 -1.15 -0.06 -5.77
CA VAL A 107 -1.94 0.39 -4.62
C VAL A 107 -2.39 1.82 -4.91
N HIS A 108 -3.54 1.95 -5.57
CA HIS A 108 -4.23 3.24 -5.69
C HIS A 108 -4.97 3.51 -4.37
N CYS A 109 -4.26 4.00 -3.35
CA CYS A 109 -4.85 4.48 -2.10
C CYS A 109 -5.74 5.70 -2.36
N LEU A 110 -6.97 5.46 -2.83
CA LEU A 110 -8.00 6.49 -2.87
C LEU A 110 -8.59 6.58 -1.46
N HIS A 111 -8.28 7.66 -0.75
CA HIS A 111 -8.99 8.04 0.47
C HIS A 111 -10.29 8.72 0.05
N GLU A 112 -11.44 8.12 0.43
CA GLU A 112 -12.74 8.74 0.22
C GLU A 112 -13.18 9.36 1.57
N GLU A 113 -13.26 10.69 1.65
CA GLU A 113 -13.77 11.43 2.83
C GLU A 113 -15.29 11.29 2.99
N THR A 114 -15.82 10.07 2.87
CA THR A 114 -17.15 9.76 3.39
C THR A 114 -17.00 9.21 4.81
N THR A 115 -18.08 9.11 5.57
CA THR A 115 -18.09 8.74 6.99
C THR A 115 -17.51 7.35 7.32
N MET A 116 -16.95 6.64 6.33
CA MET A 116 -16.35 5.32 6.45
C MET A 116 -14.95 5.35 5.85
N GLN A 117 -13.97 4.84 6.60
CA GLN A 117 -12.61 4.65 6.09
C GLN A 117 -12.60 3.48 5.11
N VAL A 118 -12.52 3.79 3.82
CA VAL A 118 -12.39 2.82 2.73
C VAL A 118 -11.07 3.07 2.00
N MET A 119 -10.32 2.00 1.73
CA MET A 119 -9.11 2.02 0.91
C MET A 119 -9.28 1.11 -0.30
N TYR A 120 -8.79 1.52 -1.46
CA TYR A 120 -8.91 0.75 -2.69
C TYR A 120 -7.55 0.19 -3.14
N THR A 121 -7.55 -1.00 -3.75
CA THR A 121 -6.36 -1.56 -4.41
C THR A 121 -6.75 -2.29 -5.68
N GLN A 122 -5.85 -2.33 -6.67
CA GLN A 122 -6.05 -3.10 -7.90
C GLN A 122 -4.75 -3.84 -8.24
N THR A 123 -4.89 -5.06 -8.75
CA THR A 123 -3.73 -5.80 -9.24
C THR A 123 -3.57 -5.61 -10.75
N ASN A 124 -2.33 -5.34 -11.16
CA ASN A 124 -1.97 -5.27 -12.57
C ASN A 124 -1.53 -6.63 -13.14
N ILE A 125 -1.51 -7.69 -12.33
CA ILE A 125 -1.04 -9.04 -12.73
C ILE A 125 -2.19 -9.92 -13.22
N SER A 126 -3.41 -9.71 -12.71
CA SER A 126 -4.57 -10.47 -13.18
C SER A 126 -5.11 -9.89 -14.48
N MET A 127 -5.35 -10.74 -15.49
CA MET A 127 -6.07 -10.33 -16.71
C MET A 127 -7.47 -9.77 -16.42
N GLU A 128 -8.05 -10.12 -15.26
CA GLU A 128 -9.38 -9.66 -14.83
C GLU A 128 -9.35 -8.32 -14.08
N HIS A 129 -8.16 -7.87 -13.64
CA HIS A 129 -7.93 -6.61 -12.90
C HIS A 129 -8.99 -6.27 -11.82
N PRO A 130 -9.28 -7.18 -10.87
CA PRO A 130 -10.30 -6.92 -9.86
C PRO A 130 -9.92 -5.76 -8.92
N VAL A 131 -10.91 -4.94 -8.59
CA VAL A 131 -10.78 -3.84 -7.63
C VAL A 131 -11.14 -4.38 -6.24
N HIS A 132 -10.29 -4.12 -5.26
CA HIS A 132 -10.54 -4.48 -3.87
C HIS A 132 -10.83 -3.21 -3.07
N ALA A 133 -11.93 -3.19 -2.32
CA ALA A 133 -12.24 -2.14 -1.37
C ALA A 133 -12.12 -2.70 0.05
N MET A 134 -11.19 -2.17 0.83
CA MET A 134 -10.99 -2.49 2.23
C MET A 134 -11.77 -1.51 3.09
N ILE A 135 -12.69 -2.02 3.89
CA ILE A 135 -13.59 -1.25 4.74
C ILE A 135 -13.13 -1.44 6.18
N LEU A 136 -12.80 -0.36 6.89
CA LEU A 136 -12.33 -0.44 8.27
C LEU A 136 -13.45 -0.26 9.31
N ASP A 137 -14.53 0.41 8.91
CA ASP A 137 -15.73 0.57 9.73
C ASP A 137 -16.92 -0.09 9.05
N TRP A 138 -17.46 -1.17 9.63
CA TRP A 138 -18.63 -1.81 9.06
C TRP A 138 -19.86 -0.89 9.13
N PRO A 139 -20.67 -0.78 8.05
CA PRO A 139 -21.78 0.15 8.04
C PRO A 139 -22.82 -0.20 9.09
N LYS A 140 -23.37 0.83 9.74
CA LYS A 140 -24.47 0.70 10.73
C LYS A 140 -25.79 0.30 10.06
N THR A 141 -25.92 0.58 8.77
CA THR A 141 -27.05 0.23 7.91
C THR A 141 -26.68 -0.93 6.99
N ASN A 142 -27.69 -1.55 6.39
CA ASN A 142 -27.53 -2.57 5.34
C ASN A 142 -27.11 -1.99 3.97
N HIS A 143 -26.74 -0.71 3.93
CA HIS A 143 -26.33 -0.02 2.72
C HIS A 143 -24.92 0.54 2.90
N LEU A 144 -24.10 0.35 1.87
CA LEU A 144 -22.73 0.82 1.76
C LEU A 144 -22.58 1.56 0.43
N TYR A 145 -22.13 2.80 0.48
CA TYR A 145 -21.80 3.59 -0.70
C TYR A 145 -20.29 3.60 -0.90
N LEU A 146 -19.85 3.29 -2.12
CA LEU A 146 -18.48 3.44 -2.59
C LEU A 146 -18.51 4.47 -3.74
N GLY A 147 -17.97 5.67 -3.58
CA GLY A 147 -18.07 6.72 -4.60
C GLY A 147 -17.00 6.65 -5.68
N SER A 148 -15.86 6.02 -5.38
CA SER A 148 -14.77 5.88 -6.35
C SER A 148 -15.03 4.86 -7.47
N PRO A 149 -15.37 3.58 -7.21
CA PRO A 149 -15.49 2.58 -8.27
C PRO A 149 -16.72 2.81 -9.15
N ILE A 150 -16.60 2.57 -10.45
CA ILE A 150 -17.72 2.63 -11.40
C ILE A 150 -18.13 1.20 -11.75
N ALA A 151 -19.32 0.80 -11.30
CA ALA A 151 -19.91 -0.48 -11.70
C ALA A 151 -20.55 -0.39 -13.09
N SER A 152 -20.42 -1.49 -13.85
CA SER A 152 -21.16 -1.78 -15.06
C SER A 152 -22.28 -2.80 -14.76
N HIS A 153 -23.20 -3.07 -15.70
CA HIS A 153 -24.26 -4.06 -15.50
C HIS A 153 -23.77 -5.51 -15.30
N ILE A 154 -22.51 -5.78 -15.60
CA ILE A 154 -21.87 -7.10 -15.45
C ILE A 154 -20.93 -7.14 -14.24
N THR A 155 -20.88 -6.07 -13.44
CA THR A 155 -20.05 -6.04 -12.23
C THR A 155 -20.55 -7.07 -11.24
N VAL A 156 -19.62 -7.83 -10.67
CA VAL A 156 -19.86 -8.80 -9.60
C VAL A 156 -19.12 -8.30 -8.37
N ILE A 157 -19.79 -8.33 -7.22
CA ILE A 157 -19.21 -7.89 -5.95
C ILE A 157 -19.32 -9.02 -4.94
N ASN A 158 -18.21 -9.40 -4.32
CA ASN A 158 -18.14 -10.45 -3.31
C ASN A 158 -17.52 -9.91 -2.02
N LEU A 159 -18.03 -10.36 -0.88
CA LEU A 159 -17.36 -10.17 0.41
C LEU A 159 -16.35 -11.29 0.64
N GLN A 160 -15.07 -10.94 0.60
CA GLN A 160 -13.98 -11.90 0.68
C GLN A 160 -14.01 -12.71 1.98
N GLY A 161 -13.76 -14.01 1.86
CA GLY A 161 -13.87 -14.95 2.99
C GLY A 161 -15.31 -15.45 3.24
N THR A 162 -16.26 -15.09 2.38
CA THR A 162 -17.65 -15.56 2.44
C THR A 162 -18.18 -15.99 1.07
N GLU A 163 -19.32 -16.68 1.06
CA GLU A 163 -20.03 -17.06 -0.17
C GLU A 163 -21.01 -15.97 -0.64
N TYR A 164 -21.02 -14.79 -0.01
CA TYR A 164 -22.00 -13.74 -0.28
C TYR A 164 -21.60 -12.91 -1.51
N ASN A 165 -22.39 -13.06 -2.57
CA ASN A 165 -22.43 -12.09 -3.67
C ASN A 165 -23.38 -10.95 -3.29
N LEU A 166 -22.88 -9.72 -3.36
CA LEU A 166 -23.60 -8.54 -2.90
C LEU A 166 -24.35 -7.90 -4.06
N ASN A 167 -25.62 -7.56 -3.80
CA ASN A 167 -26.42 -6.78 -4.74
C ASN A 167 -25.98 -5.33 -4.70
N TYR A 168 -26.02 -4.65 -5.85
CA TYR A 168 -25.73 -3.23 -5.93
C TYR A 168 -26.68 -2.51 -6.89
N THR A 169 -26.67 -1.19 -6.79
CA THR A 169 -27.34 -0.29 -7.72
C THR A 169 -26.33 0.75 -8.21
N PRO A 170 -26.18 0.96 -9.53
CA PRO A 170 -25.32 2.02 -10.05
C PRO A 170 -26.00 3.39 -9.81
N PRO A 171 -25.37 4.33 -9.08
CA PRO A 171 -25.86 5.68 -8.90
C PRO A 171 -25.75 6.49 -10.22
N SER A 172 -26.57 7.53 -10.36
CA SER A 172 -26.61 8.39 -11.54
C SER A 172 -25.36 9.28 -11.75
N GLN A 173 -24.48 9.40 -10.75
CA GLN A 173 -23.30 10.28 -10.75
C GLN A 173 -21.97 9.53 -10.56
N GLY A 174 -21.94 8.21 -10.81
CA GLY A 174 -20.79 7.36 -10.50
C GLY A 174 -20.85 6.80 -9.07
N GLY A 175 -19.98 5.83 -8.79
CA GLY A 175 -19.99 5.05 -7.55
C GLY A 175 -20.81 3.76 -7.64
N ILE A 176 -20.99 3.14 -6.48
CA ILE A 176 -21.74 1.89 -6.29
C ILE A 176 -22.48 1.95 -4.96
N ASN A 177 -23.81 1.75 -4.99
CA ASN A 177 -24.62 1.54 -3.80
C ASN A 177 -24.83 0.05 -3.55
N ILE A 178 -24.12 -0.51 -2.58
CA ILE A 178 -24.13 -1.94 -2.23
C ILE A 178 -25.16 -2.18 -1.14
N THR A 179 -25.97 -3.23 -1.32
CA THR A 179 -26.90 -3.73 -0.30
C THR A 179 -26.33 -4.97 0.35
N ILE A 180 -25.97 -4.84 1.63
CA ILE A 180 -25.37 -5.90 2.44
C ILE A 180 -26.50 -6.77 3.04
N PRO A 181 -26.49 -8.09 2.81
CA PRO A 181 -27.48 -8.97 3.44
C PRO A 181 -27.25 -9.06 4.95
N ASN A 182 -28.22 -9.57 5.69
CA ASN A 182 -28.00 -9.86 7.11
C ASN A 182 -26.99 -11.01 7.26
N ILE A 183 -25.74 -10.70 7.59
CA ILE A 183 -24.66 -11.67 7.78
C ILE A 183 -24.56 -12.01 9.28
N PRO A 184 -24.79 -13.27 9.69
CA PRO A 184 -24.59 -13.69 11.07
C PRO A 184 -23.15 -13.45 11.53
N VAL A 185 -22.96 -13.07 12.80
CA VAL A 185 -21.61 -12.79 13.36
C VAL A 185 -20.65 -13.98 13.22
N ASN A 186 -21.15 -15.22 13.28
CA ASN A 186 -20.35 -16.43 13.09
C ASN A 186 -19.98 -16.72 11.61
N LYS A 187 -20.54 -15.94 10.67
CA LYS A 187 -20.24 -15.98 9.23
C LYS A 187 -19.47 -14.74 8.78
N MET A 188 -19.19 -13.79 9.67
CA MET A 188 -18.35 -12.64 9.36
C MET A 188 -16.89 -13.08 9.25
N PRO A 189 -16.17 -12.66 8.20
CA PRO A 189 -14.80 -13.13 7.93
C PRO A 189 -13.80 -12.61 8.97
N CYS A 190 -14.07 -11.45 9.58
CA CYS A 190 -13.22 -10.83 10.59
C CYS A 190 -14.01 -9.75 11.38
N LYS A 191 -13.33 -9.09 12.34
CA LYS A 191 -13.90 -8.03 13.18
C LYS A 191 -13.35 -6.62 12.91
N TRP A 192 -12.33 -6.48 12.07
CA TRP A 192 -11.51 -5.27 12.02
C TRP A 192 -11.40 -4.64 10.63
N ALA A 193 -11.45 -5.43 9.55
CA ALA A 193 -11.34 -4.91 8.19
C ALA A 193 -11.94 -5.88 7.18
N TRP A 194 -12.92 -5.44 6.40
CA TRP A 194 -13.64 -6.27 5.44
C TRP A 194 -13.24 -5.92 4.02
N VAL A 195 -13.04 -6.94 3.18
CA VAL A 195 -12.61 -6.72 1.79
C VAL A 195 -13.74 -7.08 0.84
N LEU A 196 -14.12 -6.14 -0.01
CA LEU A 196 -15.00 -6.37 -1.15
C LEU A 196 -14.17 -6.50 -2.41
N THR A 197 -14.32 -7.62 -3.11
CA THR A 197 -13.70 -7.81 -4.43
C THR A 197 -14.74 -7.54 -5.50
N MET A 198 -14.38 -6.68 -6.45
CA MET A 198 -15.22 -6.24 -7.56
C MET A 198 -14.58 -6.64 -8.89
N TRP A 199 -15.31 -7.39 -9.71
CA TRP A 199 -14.91 -7.77 -11.06
C TRP A 199 -15.70 -6.99 -12.10
N ASN A 200 -15.11 -6.75 -13.27
CA ASN A 200 -15.71 -5.97 -14.36
C ASN A 200 -16.16 -4.56 -13.92
N SER A 201 -15.41 -3.95 -13.00
CA SER A 201 -15.56 -2.57 -12.55
C SER A 201 -14.37 -1.73 -13.00
N ALA A 202 -14.57 -0.44 -13.26
CA ALA A 202 -13.49 0.51 -13.54
C ALA A 202 -13.19 1.35 -12.28
N ASN A 203 -11.91 1.64 -12.04
CA ASN A 203 -11.49 2.71 -11.13
C ASN A 203 -11.52 4.05 -11.88
N GLN A 204 -11.90 5.14 -11.20
CA GLN A 204 -11.70 6.50 -11.72
C GLN A 204 -10.22 6.90 -11.70
#